data_AF-A0A1V3XXN9-F1
#
_entry.id   AF-A0A1V3XXN9-F1
#
_cell.length_a   1.000
_cell.length_b   1.000
_cell.length_c   1.000
_cell.angle_alpha   90.00
_cell.angle_beta   90.00
_cell.angle_gamma   90.00
#
_symmetry.space_group_name_H-M   'P 1'
#
loop_
_entity.id
_entity.type
_entity.pdbx_description
1 polymer ?
#
loop_
_entity_poly.entity_id
_entity_poly.type
_entity_poly.pdbx_seq_one_letter_code
_entity_poly.pdbx_strand_id
1 'polypeptide(L)'
;MTAAGDAAVVALEKTPEQLAVLADAGVVDAGGRGLVVMLDALRSTLTGHTPTRSVYEPAPRPLLAEAPARPAPQFEVMYLLTGCDAAAADTLRDRLAELGDSVAIAAAPSQSYSVHVHTDDAGAAVEAGLTAGQLSRIVISALSSGANGLPAGSWTRERAVLAVVDGDGAAELFAGEGACVLRPGPDASPGSAPAADISAHQLVRAVVDTGAAQVMVLPNGYVAVEELVAGCTAALGWGVDVVPVPTGSMVQGLAALAVHDPASQAVDDGYTMARAAGAARHGSVRTATQRALTWAGTCEPGDGLGIAGDEVLIVARDVAGAAIGLLDLLLASGGDLVTVLVGAGIDDEDAAVLSDLLDKHMHDRHPGTELVTYRTGHRGDALLIGVE
;
A
#
# COMPACT_ATOMS: atom_id res chain seq x y z
N MET A 1 8.96 -29.06 -26.36
CA MET A 1 8.17 -27.81 -26.49
C MET A 1 7.28 -27.82 -27.73
N THR A 2 7.81 -28.01 -28.94
CA THR A 2 7.00 -28.14 -30.16
C THR A 2 5.87 -29.17 -30.02
N ALA A 3 6.20 -30.41 -29.66
CA ALA A 3 5.21 -31.47 -29.45
C ALA A 3 4.18 -31.16 -28.35
N ALA A 4 4.56 -30.40 -27.32
CA ALA A 4 3.66 -30.02 -26.24
C ALA A 4 2.65 -28.97 -26.69
N GLY A 5 3.11 -27.94 -27.42
CA GLY A 5 2.23 -26.93 -28.02
C GLY A 5 1.26 -27.55 -29.04
N ASP A 6 1.76 -28.44 -29.90
CA ASP A 6 0.91 -29.09 -30.92
C ASP A 6 -0.13 -30.03 -30.29
N ALA A 7 0.26 -30.78 -29.25
CA ALA A 7 -0.69 -31.59 -28.49
C ALA A 7 -1.73 -30.74 -27.74
N ALA A 8 -1.34 -29.58 -27.23
CA ALA A 8 -2.24 -28.66 -26.53
C ALA A 8 -3.31 -28.07 -27.48
N VAL A 9 -2.96 -27.78 -28.74
CA VAL A 9 -3.95 -27.35 -29.75
C VAL A 9 -4.96 -28.45 -30.02
N VAL A 10 -4.51 -29.69 -30.24
CA VAL A 10 -5.40 -30.83 -30.46
C VAL A 10 -6.31 -31.08 -29.25
N ALA A 11 -5.78 -30.90 -28.03
CA ALA A 11 -6.57 -31.01 -26.82
C ALA A 11 -7.62 -29.89 -26.73
N LEU A 12 -7.24 -28.65 -27.05
CA LEU A 12 -8.13 -27.49 -27.04
C LEU A 12 -9.30 -27.66 -28.02
N GLU A 13 -9.04 -28.14 -29.24
CA GLU A 13 -10.07 -28.40 -30.25
C GLU A 13 -11.08 -29.46 -29.83
N LYS A 14 -10.71 -30.36 -28.92
CA LYS A 14 -11.59 -31.40 -28.36
C LYS A 14 -12.39 -30.95 -27.14
N THR A 15 -12.13 -29.76 -26.60
CA THR A 15 -12.84 -29.27 -25.40
C THR A 15 -14.37 -29.19 -25.58
N PRO A 16 -14.93 -28.87 -26.76
CA PRO A 16 -16.37 -28.93 -26.97
C PRO A 16 -16.93 -30.37 -26.90
N GLU A 17 -16.14 -31.40 -27.23
CA GLU A 17 -16.57 -32.80 -27.11
C GLU A 17 -16.59 -33.31 -25.65
N GLN A 18 -15.95 -32.56 -24.74
CA GLN A 18 -15.76 -32.97 -23.34
C GLN A 18 -16.75 -32.29 -22.39
N LEU A 19 -17.21 -31.08 -22.73
CA LEU A 19 -18.09 -30.27 -21.90
C LEU A 19 -19.29 -29.79 -22.70
N ALA A 20 -20.50 -30.23 -22.30
CA ALA A 20 -21.74 -29.89 -22.99
C ALA A 20 -21.95 -28.37 -23.13
N VAL A 21 -21.58 -27.59 -22.11
CA VAL A 21 -21.69 -26.11 -22.14
C VAL A 21 -20.84 -25.49 -23.25
N LEU A 22 -19.66 -26.05 -23.52
CA LEU A 22 -18.76 -25.59 -24.59
C LEU A 22 -19.29 -26.02 -25.96
N ALA A 23 -19.87 -27.22 -26.05
CA ALA A 23 -20.55 -27.72 -27.26
C ALA A 23 -21.74 -26.82 -27.65
N ASP A 24 -22.60 -26.52 -26.68
CA ASP A 24 -23.81 -25.71 -26.87
C ASP A 24 -23.47 -24.26 -27.26
N ALA A 25 -22.38 -23.72 -26.72
CA ALA A 25 -21.90 -22.38 -27.05
C ALA A 25 -21.04 -22.33 -28.33
N GLY A 26 -20.62 -23.48 -28.88
CA GLY A 26 -19.74 -23.55 -30.05
C GLY A 26 -18.36 -22.92 -29.84
N VAL A 27 -17.88 -22.88 -28.59
CA VAL A 27 -16.60 -22.26 -28.20
C VAL A 27 -15.65 -23.28 -27.58
N VAL A 28 -14.35 -23.04 -27.71
CA VAL A 28 -13.33 -23.82 -27.00
C VAL A 28 -13.06 -23.26 -25.60
N ASP A 29 -12.49 -24.07 -24.73
CA ASP A 29 -12.16 -23.65 -23.35
C ASP A 29 -11.19 -22.45 -23.31
N ALA A 30 -11.57 -21.40 -22.59
CA ALA A 30 -10.78 -20.17 -22.51
C ALA A 30 -9.46 -20.39 -21.73
N GLY A 31 -9.47 -21.24 -20.70
CA GLY A 31 -8.28 -21.58 -19.92
C GLY A 31 -7.27 -22.38 -20.75
N GLY A 32 -7.74 -23.39 -21.47
CA GLY A 32 -6.96 -24.18 -22.40
C GLY A 32 -6.38 -23.33 -23.52
N ARG A 33 -7.12 -22.32 -24.00
CA ARG A 33 -6.58 -21.36 -24.97
C ARG A 33 -5.45 -20.53 -24.37
N GLY A 34 -5.60 -20.06 -23.14
CA GLY A 34 -4.53 -19.36 -22.41
C GLY A 34 -3.25 -20.20 -22.33
N LEU A 35 -3.38 -21.49 -22.01
CA LEU A 35 -2.25 -22.41 -21.95
C LEU A 35 -1.53 -22.57 -23.31
N VAL A 36 -2.27 -22.68 -24.43
CA VAL A 36 -1.68 -22.75 -25.77
C VAL A 36 -0.87 -21.49 -26.08
N VAL A 37 -1.38 -20.30 -25.73
CA VAL A 37 -0.67 -19.03 -25.92
C VAL A 37 0.64 -19.01 -25.12
N MET A 38 0.62 -19.47 -23.87
CA MET A 38 1.83 -19.55 -23.04
C MET A 38 2.86 -20.52 -23.62
N LEU A 39 2.44 -21.68 -24.11
CA LEU A 39 3.34 -22.67 -24.73
C LEU A 39 3.97 -22.16 -26.02
N ASP A 40 3.21 -21.42 -26.84
CA ASP A 40 3.72 -20.82 -28.07
C ASP A 40 4.66 -19.65 -27.81
N ALA A 41 4.38 -18.82 -26.80
CA ALA A 41 5.29 -17.76 -26.34
C ALA A 41 6.61 -18.34 -25.82
N LEU A 42 6.55 -19.40 -25.01
CA LEU A 42 7.74 -20.10 -24.51
C LEU A 42 8.56 -20.72 -25.65
N ARG A 43 7.89 -21.36 -26.63
CA ARG A 43 8.54 -21.90 -27.83
C ARG A 43 9.22 -20.79 -28.64
N SER A 44 8.54 -19.67 -28.88
CA SER A 44 9.06 -18.55 -29.66
C SER A 44 10.30 -17.97 -28.97
N THR A 45 10.24 -17.80 -27.64
CA THR A 45 11.37 -17.30 -26.84
C THR A 45 12.59 -18.23 -26.89
N LEU A 46 12.38 -19.55 -26.81
CA LEU A 46 13.47 -20.52 -26.75
C LEU A 46 14.06 -20.90 -28.12
N THR A 47 13.27 -20.81 -29.19
CA THR A 47 13.67 -21.32 -30.52
C THR A 47 13.71 -20.24 -31.59
N GLY A 48 13.22 -19.03 -31.31
CA GLY A 48 13.09 -17.94 -32.28
C GLY A 48 12.02 -18.17 -33.36
N HIS A 49 11.23 -19.25 -33.26
CA HIS A 49 10.22 -19.62 -34.26
C HIS A 49 8.82 -19.57 -33.68
N THR A 50 8.03 -18.59 -34.14
CA THR A 50 6.61 -18.47 -33.81
C THR A 50 5.78 -19.45 -34.65
N PRO A 51 4.98 -20.34 -34.03
CA PRO A 51 4.09 -21.23 -34.76
C PRO A 51 2.88 -20.49 -35.34
N THR A 52 2.47 -20.90 -36.54
CA THR A 52 1.18 -20.49 -37.11
C THR A 52 0.06 -21.28 -36.44
N ARG A 53 -0.90 -20.60 -35.84
CA ARG A 53 -2.10 -21.19 -35.21
C ARG A 53 -3.37 -20.72 -35.91
N SER A 54 -4.44 -21.49 -35.76
CA SER A 54 -5.79 -21.05 -36.12
C SER A 54 -6.16 -19.80 -35.32
N VAL A 55 -6.76 -18.83 -36.00
CA VAL A 55 -7.32 -17.65 -35.34
C VAL A 55 -8.66 -18.06 -34.76
N TYR A 56 -8.83 -17.91 -33.46
CA TYR A 56 -10.12 -18.11 -32.82
C TYR A 56 -10.72 -16.74 -32.62
N GLU A 57 -11.84 -16.50 -33.27
CA GLU A 57 -12.59 -15.25 -33.13
C GLU A 57 -13.45 -15.31 -31.86
N PRO A 58 -13.60 -14.19 -31.13
CA PRO A 58 -14.58 -14.11 -30.06
C PRO A 58 -15.97 -14.41 -30.60
N ALA A 59 -16.66 -15.39 -30.02
CA ALA A 59 -18.04 -15.66 -30.41
C ALA A 59 -18.90 -14.41 -30.17
N PRO A 60 -19.80 -14.04 -31.10
CA PRO A 60 -20.82 -13.03 -30.85
C PRO A 60 -21.61 -13.46 -29.62
N ARG A 61 -21.62 -12.64 -28.57
CA ARG A 61 -22.32 -12.94 -27.33
C ARG A 61 -23.81 -13.17 -27.66
N PRO A 62 -24.37 -14.37 -27.48
CA PRO A 62 -25.79 -14.57 -27.66
C PRO A 62 -26.49 -13.66 -26.66
N LEU A 63 -27.38 -12.80 -27.14
CA LEU A 63 -28.33 -12.09 -26.29
C LEU A 63 -29.28 -13.16 -25.73
N LEU A 64 -28.84 -13.86 -24.68
CA LEU A 64 -29.74 -14.59 -23.82
C LEU A 64 -30.75 -13.57 -23.33
N ALA A 65 -32.04 -13.85 -23.54
CA ALA A 65 -33.10 -13.05 -22.96
C ALA A 65 -32.80 -12.93 -21.47
N GLU A 66 -32.46 -11.71 -21.03
CA GLU A 66 -32.22 -11.41 -19.63
C GLU A 66 -33.43 -11.91 -18.85
N ALA A 67 -33.19 -12.86 -17.92
CA ALA A 67 -34.10 -13.01 -16.80
C ALA A 67 -34.36 -11.60 -16.26
N PRO A 68 -35.61 -11.24 -15.89
CA PRO A 68 -35.95 -9.86 -15.54
C PRO A 68 -34.92 -9.37 -14.55
N ALA A 69 -34.09 -8.41 -15.00
CA ALA A 69 -32.97 -7.93 -14.23
C ALA A 69 -33.55 -7.48 -12.89
N ARG A 70 -33.17 -8.16 -11.81
CA ARG A 70 -33.34 -7.56 -10.48
C ARG A 70 -32.62 -6.22 -10.58
N PRO A 71 -33.23 -5.12 -10.12
CA PRO A 71 -32.52 -3.85 -10.05
C PRO A 71 -31.19 -4.12 -9.36
N ALA A 72 -30.09 -3.62 -9.95
CA ALA A 72 -28.79 -3.86 -9.36
C ALA A 72 -28.80 -3.28 -7.93
N PRO A 73 -28.24 -4.02 -6.96
CA PRO A 73 -28.35 -3.69 -5.55
C PRO A 73 -27.85 -2.27 -5.30
N GLN A 74 -28.60 -1.51 -4.52
CA GLN A 74 -28.29 -0.11 -4.21
C GLN A 74 -27.30 0.10 -3.08
N PHE A 75 -27.00 -0.93 -2.29
CA PHE A 75 -26.15 -0.80 -1.10
C PHE A 75 -25.18 -1.96 -0.94
N GLU A 76 -23.98 -1.67 -0.47
CA GLU A 76 -23.02 -2.63 0.05
C GLU A 76 -23.07 -2.53 1.57
N VAL A 77 -23.27 -3.68 2.22
CA VAL A 77 -23.28 -3.78 3.68
C VAL A 77 -22.14 -4.68 4.12
N MET A 78 -21.25 -4.12 4.91
CA MET A 78 -20.16 -4.83 5.56
C MET A 78 -20.26 -4.73 7.08
N TYR A 79 -19.98 -5.84 7.75
CA TYR A 79 -19.89 -5.85 9.21
C TYR A 79 -19.02 -7.00 9.72
N LEU A 80 -18.49 -6.82 10.93
CA LEU A 80 -17.84 -7.90 11.67
C LEU A 80 -18.85 -8.54 12.62
N LEU A 81 -18.95 -9.86 12.56
CA LEU A 81 -19.86 -10.67 13.35
C LEU A 81 -19.07 -11.52 14.36
N THR A 82 -19.44 -11.43 15.64
CA THR A 82 -18.85 -12.21 16.74
C THR A 82 -19.95 -13.00 17.47
N GLY A 83 -19.58 -14.08 18.16
CA GLY A 83 -20.55 -14.94 18.85
C GLY A 83 -21.45 -15.75 17.92
N CYS A 84 -21.03 -15.94 16.66
CA CYS A 84 -21.70 -16.74 15.64
C CYS A 84 -20.95 -18.08 15.49
N ASP A 85 -21.69 -19.19 15.43
CA ASP A 85 -21.11 -20.51 15.12
C ASP A 85 -21.19 -20.82 13.61
N ALA A 86 -20.57 -21.91 13.18
CA ALA A 86 -20.53 -22.26 11.76
C ALA A 86 -21.93 -22.49 11.15
N ALA A 87 -22.88 -23.04 11.93
CA ALA A 87 -24.23 -23.29 11.45
C ALA A 87 -25.06 -22.00 11.31
N ALA A 88 -24.86 -21.06 12.24
CA ALA A 88 -25.44 -19.72 12.18
C ALA A 88 -24.82 -18.90 11.04
N ALA A 89 -23.53 -19.06 10.74
CA ALA A 89 -22.88 -18.43 9.60
C ALA A 89 -23.41 -18.96 8.26
N ASP A 90 -23.69 -20.26 8.16
CA ASP A 90 -24.32 -20.86 6.98
C ASP A 90 -25.77 -20.38 6.81
N THR A 91 -26.53 -20.33 7.89
CA THR A 91 -27.91 -19.78 7.88
C THR A 91 -27.92 -18.29 7.48
N LEU A 92 -26.94 -17.52 7.96
CA LEU A 92 -26.77 -16.12 7.58
C LEU A 92 -26.44 -16.00 6.09
N ARG A 93 -25.57 -16.87 5.55
CA ARG A 93 -25.24 -16.87 4.12
C ARG A 93 -26.48 -17.09 3.25
N ASP A 94 -27.29 -18.06 3.61
CA ASP A 94 -28.54 -18.36 2.89
C ASP A 94 -29.49 -17.16 2.94
N ARG A 95 -29.64 -16.54 4.12
CA ARG A 95 -30.50 -15.36 4.29
C ARG A 95 -29.99 -14.14 3.50
N LEU A 96 -28.69 -13.90 3.49
CA LEU A 96 -28.11 -12.79 2.73
C LEU A 96 -28.20 -13.04 1.21
N ALA A 97 -28.14 -14.29 0.77
CA ALA A 97 -28.33 -14.65 -0.64
C ALA A 97 -29.78 -14.44 -1.12
N GLU A 98 -30.75 -14.41 -0.20
CA GLU A 98 -32.13 -13.99 -0.52
C GLU A 98 -32.26 -12.47 -0.63
N LEU A 99 -31.51 -11.73 0.21
CA LEU A 99 -31.58 -10.27 0.33
C LEU A 99 -30.74 -9.52 -0.71
N GLY A 100 -29.74 -10.17 -1.29
CA GLY A 100 -28.73 -9.51 -2.09
C GLY A 100 -27.97 -10.44 -3.04
N ASP A 101 -26.95 -9.90 -3.68
CA ASP A 101 -25.96 -10.64 -4.44
C ASP A 101 -24.56 -10.50 -3.81
N SER A 102 -23.57 -11.19 -4.40
CA SER A 102 -22.15 -11.07 -4.01
C SER A 102 -21.87 -11.31 -2.52
N VAL A 103 -22.58 -12.26 -1.92
CA VAL A 103 -22.45 -12.58 -0.49
C VAL A 103 -21.09 -13.23 -0.20
N ALA A 104 -20.29 -12.59 0.64
CA ALA A 104 -19.06 -13.15 1.17
C ALA A 104 -19.09 -13.17 2.71
N ILE A 105 -18.83 -14.35 3.27
CA ILE A 105 -18.66 -14.55 4.72
C ILE A 105 -17.33 -15.26 4.90
N ALA A 106 -16.33 -14.52 5.37
CA ALA A 106 -14.98 -15.01 5.59
C ALA A 106 -14.69 -15.08 7.10
N ALA A 107 -14.07 -16.18 7.54
CA ALA A 107 -13.58 -16.27 8.91
C ALA A 107 -12.40 -15.30 9.09
N ALA A 108 -12.51 -14.41 10.07
CA ALA A 108 -11.46 -13.51 10.51
C ALA A 108 -10.75 -14.11 11.75
N PRO A 109 -9.55 -13.62 12.12
CA PRO A 109 -8.89 -14.04 13.35
C PRO A 109 -9.81 -13.84 14.57
N SER A 110 -9.60 -14.61 15.64
CA SER A 110 -10.35 -14.52 16.91
C SER A 110 -11.87 -14.86 16.84
N GLN A 111 -12.23 -15.96 16.16
CA GLN A 111 -13.63 -16.48 16.11
C GLN A 111 -14.66 -15.44 15.67
N SER A 112 -14.29 -14.60 14.71
CA SER A 112 -15.15 -13.58 14.13
C SER A 112 -15.33 -13.83 12.64
N TYR A 113 -16.43 -13.33 12.06
CA TYR A 113 -16.71 -13.42 10.63
C TYR A 113 -16.79 -12.02 10.04
N SER A 114 -16.09 -11.81 8.93
CA SER A 114 -16.28 -10.63 8.08
C SER A 114 -17.39 -10.95 7.09
N VAL A 115 -18.45 -10.16 7.10
CA VAL A 115 -19.61 -10.34 6.24
C VAL A 115 -19.69 -9.16 5.28
N HIS A 116 -19.95 -9.48 4.02
CA HIS A 116 -20.12 -8.54 2.92
C HIS A 116 -21.33 -9.01 2.10
N VAL A 117 -22.26 -8.10 1.81
CA VAL A 117 -23.39 -8.35 0.90
C VAL A 117 -23.72 -7.09 0.11
N HIS A 118 -24.03 -7.26 -1.17
CA HIS A 118 -24.65 -6.21 -1.97
C HIS A 118 -26.17 -6.40 -1.95
N THR A 119 -26.94 -5.43 -1.48
CA THR A 119 -28.40 -5.55 -1.31
C THR A 119 -29.10 -4.23 -1.64
N ASP A 120 -30.37 -4.30 -2.00
CA ASP A 120 -31.25 -3.13 -2.09
C ASP A 120 -31.77 -2.66 -0.72
N ASP A 121 -31.68 -3.51 0.31
CA ASP A 121 -32.18 -3.22 1.64
C ASP A 121 -31.06 -3.42 2.68
N ALA A 122 -30.31 -2.35 2.89
CA ALA A 122 -29.22 -2.36 3.86
C ALA A 122 -29.71 -2.64 5.30
N GLY A 123 -30.94 -2.23 5.62
CA GLY A 123 -31.54 -2.50 6.91
C GLY A 123 -31.75 -4.00 7.11
N ALA A 124 -32.33 -4.68 6.13
CA ALA A 124 -32.57 -6.11 6.19
C ALA A 124 -31.26 -6.93 6.31
N ALA A 125 -30.18 -6.49 5.66
CA ALA A 125 -28.86 -7.13 5.81
C ALA A 125 -28.29 -6.97 7.23
N VAL A 126 -28.41 -5.79 7.84
CA VAL A 126 -27.99 -5.57 9.24
C VAL A 126 -28.84 -6.37 10.21
N GLU A 127 -30.16 -6.43 10.03
CA GLU A 127 -31.06 -7.22 10.87
C GLU A 127 -30.80 -8.73 10.77
N ALA A 128 -30.42 -9.21 9.58
CA ALA A 128 -29.97 -10.59 9.40
C ALA A 128 -28.69 -10.87 10.20
N GLY A 129 -27.73 -9.93 10.19
CA GLY A 129 -26.53 -9.99 11.03
C GLY A 129 -26.82 -9.98 12.54
N LEU A 130 -27.77 -9.14 13.00
CA LEU A 130 -28.17 -9.05 14.41
C LEU A 130 -28.78 -10.36 14.92
N THR A 131 -29.46 -11.09 14.05
CA THR A 131 -30.06 -12.39 14.37
C THR A 131 -28.99 -13.48 14.52
N ALA A 132 -27.89 -13.38 13.76
CA ALA A 132 -26.82 -14.38 13.73
C ALA A 132 -25.76 -14.18 14.82
N GLY A 133 -25.64 -12.99 15.41
CA GLY A 133 -24.65 -12.72 16.45
C GLY A 133 -24.49 -11.24 16.79
N GLN A 134 -23.37 -10.89 17.41
CA GLN A 134 -23.04 -9.51 17.77
C GLN A 134 -22.28 -8.81 16.65
N LEU A 135 -22.89 -7.74 16.13
CA LEU A 135 -22.35 -6.91 15.07
C LEU A 135 -21.43 -5.82 15.63
N SER A 136 -20.36 -5.56 14.89
CA SER A 136 -19.49 -4.41 15.11
C SER A 136 -18.96 -3.89 13.77
N ARG A 137 -18.54 -2.61 13.75
CA ARG A 137 -17.94 -1.97 12.57
C ARG A 137 -18.82 -2.09 11.31
N ILE A 138 -20.10 -1.75 11.45
CA ILE A 138 -21.06 -1.75 10.35
C ILE A 138 -20.71 -0.59 9.40
N VAL A 139 -20.52 -0.90 8.13
CA VAL A 139 -20.32 0.05 7.04
C VAL A 139 -21.42 -0.21 6.02
N ILE A 140 -22.14 0.85 5.64
CA ILE A 140 -23.17 0.81 4.60
C ILE A 140 -22.77 1.84 3.56
N SER A 141 -22.52 1.38 2.34
CA SER A 141 -22.14 2.18 1.19
C SER A 141 -23.21 2.07 0.11
N ALA A 142 -23.41 3.09 -0.72
CA ALA A 142 -24.34 3.00 -1.85
C ALA A 142 -23.63 2.43 -3.08
N LEU A 143 -24.21 1.41 -3.70
CA LEU A 143 -23.79 0.81 -4.96
C LEU A 143 -24.58 1.47 -6.09
N SER A 144 -23.90 2.21 -6.96
CA SER A 144 -24.55 2.83 -8.11
C SER A 144 -24.47 1.87 -9.30
N SER A 145 -25.64 1.41 -9.76
CA SER A 145 -25.79 0.43 -10.83
C SER A 145 -25.18 0.88 -12.17
N GLY A 146 -24.16 0.16 -12.64
CA GLY A 146 -23.85 0.02 -14.07
C GLY A 146 -22.70 0.86 -14.64
N ALA A 147 -21.46 0.56 -14.26
CA ALA A 147 -20.26 0.65 -15.10
C ALA A 147 -19.06 0.04 -14.34
N ASN A 148 -18.12 -0.61 -15.01
CA ASN A 148 -16.81 -0.91 -14.43
C ASN A 148 -16.19 0.42 -13.94
N GLY A 149 -15.91 0.49 -12.64
CA GLY A 149 -15.36 1.68 -11.98
C GLY A 149 -16.44 2.57 -11.38
N LEU A 150 -16.15 3.09 -10.19
CA LEU A 150 -16.93 4.17 -9.56
C LEU A 150 -17.19 5.27 -10.61
N PRO A 151 -18.43 5.77 -10.75
CA PRO A 151 -18.70 6.83 -11.72
C PRO A 151 -17.86 8.06 -11.39
N ALA A 152 -17.26 8.68 -12.41
CA ALA A 152 -16.58 9.96 -12.30
C ALA A 152 -17.55 10.99 -11.70
N GLY A 153 -17.41 11.25 -10.39
CA GLY A 153 -18.30 12.13 -9.62
C GLY A 153 -18.65 11.65 -8.21
N SER A 154 -18.31 10.42 -7.79
CA SER A 154 -18.51 9.96 -6.40
C SER A 154 -17.34 10.29 -5.46
N TRP A 155 -16.22 10.73 -6.01
CA TRP A 155 -15.04 11.13 -5.25
C TRP A 155 -15.23 12.53 -4.69
N THR A 156 -14.99 12.69 -3.39
CA THR A 156 -15.07 14.00 -2.71
C THR A 156 -13.94 14.94 -3.13
N ARG A 157 -12.89 14.39 -3.75
CA ARG A 157 -11.72 15.12 -4.27
C ARG A 157 -11.13 14.42 -5.48
N GLU A 158 -10.46 15.18 -6.33
CA GLU A 158 -9.80 14.64 -7.52
C GLU A 158 -8.50 13.90 -7.15
N ARG A 159 -7.68 14.50 -6.29
CA ARG A 159 -6.41 13.93 -5.83
C ARG A 159 -6.24 14.02 -4.32
N ALA A 160 -5.56 13.02 -3.75
CA ALA A 160 -5.04 13.02 -2.40
C ALA A 160 -3.61 12.49 -2.37
N VAL A 161 -2.88 12.86 -1.32
CA VAL A 161 -1.65 12.17 -0.91
C VAL A 161 -1.97 11.35 0.33
N LEU A 162 -1.59 10.07 0.34
CA LEU A 162 -1.62 9.20 1.51
C LEU A 162 -0.18 8.95 1.96
N ALA A 163 0.20 9.46 3.12
CA ALA A 163 1.50 9.24 3.73
C ALA A 163 1.41 8.21 4.84
N VAL A 164 2.28 7.21 4.81
CA VAL A 164 2.47 6.28 5.92
C VAL A 164 3.55 6.87 6.82
N VAL A 165 3.22 7.08 8.10
CA VAL A 165 4.13 7.73 9.06
C VAL A 165 4.07 7.02 10.41
N ASP A 166 5.13 7.17 11.19
CA ASP A 166 5.18 6.69 12.57
C ASP A 166 5.36 7.86 13.55
N GLY A 167 4.64 7.82 14.67
CA GLY A 167 4.62 8.88 15.68
C GLY A 167 3.50 9.92 15.51
N ASP A 168 3.02 10.45 16.63
CA ASP A 168 1.93 11.43 16.65
C ASP A 168 2.36 12.77 16.04
N GLY A 169 3.57 13.24 16.32
CA GLY A 169 4.11 14.47 15.74
C GLY A 169 4.34 14.36 14.23
N ALA A 170 4.71 13.17 13.72
CA ALA A 170 4.76 12.94 12.28
C ALA A 170 3.37 13.02 11.65
N ALA A 171 2.36 12.45 12.31
CA ALA A 171 0.98 12.49 11.82
C ALA A 171 0.46 13.93 11.76
N GLU A 172 0.73 14.75 12.78
CA GLU A 172 0.39 16.17 12.79
C GLU A 172 1.12 16.95 11.69
N LEU A 173 2.42 16.71 11.52
CA LEU A 173 3.24 17.36 10.49
C LEU A 173 2.73 17.07 9.08
N PHE A 174 2.60 15.78 8.72
CA PHE A 174 2.15 15.40 7.37
C PHE A 174 0.70 15.80 7.10
N ALA A 175 -0.19 15.73 8.10
CA ALA A 175 -1.56 16.22 7.96
C ALA A 175 -1.61 17.75 7.79
N GLY A 176 -0.73 18.49 8.49
CA GLY A 176 -0.57 19.93 8.33
C GLY A 176 -0.15 20.33 6.92
N GLU A 177 0.68 19.52 6.27
CA GLU A 177 1.10 19.66 4.86
C GLU A 177 0.06 19.08 3.86
N GLY A 178 -1.13 18.68 4.33
CA GLY A 178 -2.25 18.29 3.48
C GLY A 178 -2.31 16.80 3.10
N ALA A 179 -1.44 15.96 3.64
CA ALA A 179 -1.51 14.51 3.42
C ALA A 179 -2.56 13.83 4.31
N CYS A 180 -3.20 12.79 3.79
CA CYS A 180 -3.91 11.80 4.60
C CYS A 180 -2.89 10.90 5.25
N VAL A 181 -3.09 10.56 6.52
CA VAL A 181 -2.09 9.81 7.28
C VAL A 181 -2.59 8.40 7.59
N LEU A 182 -1.75 7.41 7.28
CA LEU A 182 -1.87 6.04 7.76
C LEU A 182 -0.72 5.76 8.73
N ARG A 183 -1.02 5.08 9.85
CA ARG A 183 -0.02 4.76 10.88
C ARG A 183 0.07 3.26 11.11
N PRO A 184 1.28 2.73 11.39
CA PRO A 184 1.46 1.40 11.92
C PRO A 184 0.63 1.16 13.20
N GLY A 185 0.23 -0.08 13.44
CA GLY A 185 -0.50 -0.45 14.65
C GLY A 185 0.30 -0.21 15.95
N PRO A 186 -0.38 -0.09 17.11
CA PRO A 186 0.28 0.10 18.40
C PRO A 186 1.12 -1.11 18.84
N ASP A 187 0.86 -2.31 18.32
CA ASP A 187 1.53 -3.57 18.70
C ASP A 187 2.88 -3.80 17.99
N ALA A 188 3.41 -2.80 17.26
CA ALA A 188 4.75 -2.88 16.67
C ALA A 188 5.78 -3.09 17.79
N SER A 189 6.43 -4.25 17.79
CA SER A 189 7.43 -4.57 18.80
C SER A 189 8.65 -3.65 18.63
N PRO A 190 9.14 -3.01 19.72
CA PRO A 190 10.37 -2.23 19.64
C PRO A 190 11.54 -3.17 19.31
N GLY A 191 12.06 -3.08 18.08
CA GLY A 191 13.22 -3.84 17.60
C GLY A 191 12.99 -4.71 16.36
N SER A 192 11.77 -4.86 15.86
CA SER A 192 11.54 -5.37 14.49
C SER A 192 11.83 -4.28 13.46
N ALA A 193 12.34 -4.66 12.28
CA ALA A 193 12.60 -3.72 11.20
C ALA A 193 11.32 -2.91 10.86
N PRO A 194 11.43 -1.61 10.54
CA PRO A 194 10.28 -0.71 10.36
C PRO A 194 9.31 -1.08 9.22
N ALA A 195 9.59 -2.14 8.45
CA ALA A 195 8.89 -2.47 7.21
C ALA A 195 7.62 -3.35 7.34
N ALA A 196 7.21 -3.80 8.54
CA ALA A 196 6.33 -4.98 8.66
C ALA A 196 4.90 -4.75 9.20
N ASP A 197 4.46 -3.52 9.45
CA ASP A 197 3.23 -3.31 10.24
C ASP A 197 2.00 -2.83 9.43
N ILE A 198 2.19 -2.46 8.16
CA ILE A 198 1.09 -2.07 7.27
C ILE A 198 0.82 -3.18 6.27
N SER A 199 -0.33 -3.82 6.43
CA SER A 199 -0.86 -4.78 5.45
C SER A 199 -1.50 -4.09 4.25
N ALA A 200 -1.56 -4.80 3.13
CA ALA A 200 -2.26 -4.42 1.91
C ALA A 200 -3.73 -4.07 2.20
N HIS A 201 -4.39 -4.79 3.11
CA HIS A 201 -5.76 -4.50 3.50
C HIS A 201 -5.90 -3.15 4.22
N GLN A 202 -4.98 -2.83 5.13
CA GLN A 202 -4.95 -1.50 5.77
C GLN A 202 -4.65 -0.41 4.75
N LEU A 203 -3.74 -0.66 3.81
CA LEU A 203 -3.40 0.29 2.76
C LEU A 203 -4.59 0.57 1.83
N VAL A 204 -5.26 -0.47 1.32
CA VAL A 204 -6.47 -0.34 0.47
C VAL A 204 -7.54 0.45 1.19
N ARG A 205 -7.81 0.10 2.46
CA ARG A 205 -8.79 0.82 3.26
C ARG A 205 -8.42 2.30 3.38
N ALA A 206 -7.17 2.61 3.72
CA ALA A 206 -6.73 3.99 3.86
C ALA A 206 -6.82 4.77 2.54
N VAL A 207 -6.50 4.12 1.41
CA VAL A 207 -6.65 4.69 0.06
C VAL A 207 -8.12 4.99 -0.23
N VAL A 208 -9.04 4.07 0.04
CA VAL A 208 -10.49 4.27 -0.16
C VAL A 208 -11.03 5.35 0.78
N ASP A 209 -10.62 5.35 2.05
CA ASP A 209 -11.02 6.34 3.06
C ASP A 209 -10.55 7.76 2.72
N THR A 210 -9.58 7.91 1.79
CA THR A 210 -9.28 9.24 1.24
C THR A 210 -10.48 9.82 0.46
N GLY A 211 -11.31 8.98 -0.17
CA GLY A 211 -12.38 9.46 -1.03
C GLY A 211 -11.90 10.25 -2.24
N ALA A 212 -10.66 10.00 -2.70
CA ALA A 212 -10.06 10.61 -3.89
C ALA A 212 -10.07 9.66 -5.10
N ALA A 213 -10.24 10.22 -6.30
CA ALA A 213 -10.12 9.46 -7.54
C ALA A 213 -8.68 8.97 -7.79
N GLN A 214 -7.71 9.81 -7.43
CA GLN A 214 -6.29 9.55 -7.55
C GLN A 214 -5.59 9.69 -6.20
N VAL A 215 -4.76 8.73 -5.83
CA VAL A 215 -4.02 8.74 -4.56
C VAL A 215 -2.52 8.54 -4.80
N MET A 216 -1.73 9.55 -4.45
CA MET A 216 -0.27 9.45 -4.35
C MET A 216 0.09 8.78 -3.02
N VAL A 217 0.80 7.66 -3.02
CA VAL A 217 1.13 6.94 -1.78
C VAL A 217 2.60 7.14 -1.44
N LEU A 218 2.88 7.66 -0.23
CA LEU A 218 4.22 7.82 0.34
C LEU A 218 4.47 6.73 1.41
N PRO A 219 5.10 5.59 1.07
CA PRO A 219 5.36 4.51 2.02
C PRO A 219 6.37 4.87 3.12
N ASN A 220 7.27 5.83 2.89
CA ASN A 220 8.26 6.34 3.86
C ASN A 220 9.08 5.26 4.60
N GLY A 221 9.28 4.09 3.97
CA GLY A 221 9.98 2.94 4.58
C GLY A 221 9.15 2.08 5.54
N TYR A 222 7.85 2.36 5.73
CA TYR A 222 6.97 1.66 6.67
C TYR A 222 6.05 0.60 6.04
N VAL A 223 6.12 0.45 4.72
CA VAL A 223 5.31 -0.53 3.99
C VAL A 223 6.25 -1.44 3.22
N ALA A 224 6.16 -2.75 3.47
CA ALA A 224 6.86 -3.75 2.67
C ALA A 224 6.47 -3.64 1.19
N VAL A 225 7.41 -3.89 0.30
CA VAL A 225 7.19 -3.74 -1.15
C VAL A 225 6.06 -4.64 -1.63
N GLU A 226 5.96 -5.86 -1.10
CA GLU A 226 4.90 -6.82 -1.44
C GLU A 226 3.52 -6.32 -1.01
N GLU A 227 3.40 -5.75 0.20
CA GLU A 227 2.16 -5.19 0.72
C GLU A 227 1.75 -3.92 -0.02
N LEU A 228 2.72 -3.07 -0.39
CA LEU A 228 2.50 -1.89 -1.22
C LEU A 228 1.95 -2.27 -2.59
N VAL A 229 2.59 -3.22 -3.29
CA VAL A 229 2.16 -3.68 -4.61
C VAL A 229 0.78 -4.34 -4.54
N ALA A 230 0.55 -5.21 -3.55
CA ALA A 230 -0.73 -5.87 -3.34
C ALA A 230 -1.84 -4.85 -3.04
N GLY A 231 -1.58 -3.86 -2.17
CA GLY A 231 -2.53 -2.83 -1.81
C GLY A 231 -2.86 -1.89 -2.97
N CYS A 232 -1.86 -1.42 -3.72
CA CYS A 232 -2.08 -0.61 -4.93
C CYS A 232 -2.88 -1.37 -5.99
N THR A 233 -2.55 -2.65 -6.22
CA THR A 233 -3.27 -3.50 -7.20
C THR A 233 -4.72 -3.71 -6.78
N ALA A 234 -4.97 -3.97 -5.50
CA ALA A 234 -6.31 -4.12 -4.98
C ALA A 234 -7.10 -2.81 -5.11
N ALA A 235 -6.52 -1.66 -4.76
CA ALA A 235 -7.15 -0.34 -4.88
C ALA A 235 -7.56 0.03 -6.32
N LEU A 236 -6.79 -0.38 -7.33
CA LEU A 236 -7.19 -0.25 -8.74
C LEU A 236 -8.48 -1.03 -9.04
N GLY A 237 -8.69 -2.18 -8.39
CA GLY A 237 -9.95 -2.93 -8.46
C GLY A 237 -11.16 -2.19 -7.87
N TRP A 238 -10.92 -1.24 -6.97
CA TRP A 238 -11.93 -0.33 -6.42
C TRP A 238 -12.12 0.95 -7.27
N GLY A 239 -11.41 1.08 -8.40
CA GLY A 239 -11.48 2.25 -9.27
C GLY A 239 -10.71 3.47 -8.77
N VAL A 240 -9.80 3.30 -7.81
CA VAL A 240 -8.86 4.36 -7.39
C VAL A 240 -7.58 4.24 -8.21
N ASP A 241 -7.18 5.32 -8.86
CA ASP A 241 -5.87 5.42 -9.51
C ASP A 241 -4.79 5.66 -8.45
N VAL A 242 -4.01 4.63 -8.14
CA VAL A 242 -2.95 4.71 -7.13
C VAL A 242 -1.58 4.86 -7.75
N VAL A 243 -0.82 5.85 -7.29
CA VAL A 243 0.55 6.13 -7.73
C VAL A 243 1.49 6.05 -6.52
N PRO A 244 2.26 4.96 -6.37
CA PRO A 244 3.26 4.87 -5.32
C PRO A 244 4.47 5.75 -5.65
N VAL A 245 4.85 6.65 -4.74
CA VAL A 245 6.08 7.45 -4.82
C VAL A 245 7.16 6.76 -3.99
N PRO A 246 8.34 6.44 -4.56
CA PRO A 246 9.33 5.58 -3.91
C PRO A 246 10.08 6.31 -2.77
N THR A 247 9.45 6.40 -1.60
CA THR A 247 9.98 7.04 -0.40
C THR A 247 10.40 5.98 0.62
N GLY A 248 11.68 5.95 0.98
CA GLY A 248 12.25 5.03 1.98
C GLY A 248 12.35 5.63 3.38
N SER A 249 12.06 6.92 3.54
CA SER A 249 12.09 7.63 4.82
C SER A 249 11.10 8.80 4.83
N MET A 250 10.60 9.19 6.00
CA MET A 250 9.68 10.33 6.15
C MET A 250 10.28 11.65 5.64
N VAL A 251 11.60 11.86 5.74
CA VAL A 251 12.22 13.07 5.17
C VAL A 251 12.14 13.11 3.65
N GLN A 252 12.20 11.96 2.97
CA GLN A 252 11.95 11.90 1.53
C GLN A 252 10.46 12.11 1.21
N GLY A 253 9.57 11.63 2.10
CA GLY A 253 8.15 11.91 2.04
C GLY A 253 7.83 13.40 2.11
N LEU A 254 8.47 14.14 3.02
CA LEU A 254 8.33 15.59 3.14
C LEU A 254 8.85 16.30 1.88
N ALA A 255 10.02 15.91 1.37
CA ALA A 255 10.57 16.47 0.12
C ALA A 255 9.62 16.23 -1.07
N ALA A 256 9.02 15.05 -1.17
CA ALA A 256 8.01 14.75 -2.18
C ALA A 256 6.74 15.58 -2.00
N LEU A 257 6.25 15.71 -0.76
CA LEU A 257 5.03 16.44 -0.44
C LEU A 257 5.17 17.95 -0.69
N ALA A 258 6.35 18.51 -0.44
CA ALA A 258 6.64 19.94 -0.64
C ALA A 258 6.52 20.38 -2.11
N VAL A 259 6.69 19.46 -3.06
CA VAL A 259 6.57 19.73 -4.50
C VAL A 259 5.25 19.23 -5.11
N HIS A 260 4.36 18.71 -4.28
CA HIS A 260 3.07 18.20 -4.72
C HIS A 260 2.22 19.32 -5.31
N ASP A 261 1.71 19.12 -6.54
CA ASP A 261 0.78 20.04 -7.19
C ASP A 261 -0.51 19.31 -7.61
N PRO A 262 -1.62 19.49 -6.87
CA PRO A 262 -2.88 18.85 -7.21
C PRO A 262 -3.50 19.38 -8.52
N ALA A 263 -3.07 20.54 -9.03
CA ALA A 263 -3.56 21.09 -10.30
C ALA A 263 -2.83 20.50 -11.53
N SER A 264 -1.66 19.89 -11.34
CA SER A 264 -0.89 19.23 -12.40
C SER A 264 -1.47 17.86 -12.75
N GLN A 265 -1.15 17.32 -13.93
CA GLN A 265 -1.54 15.94 -14.28
C GLN A 265 -0.88 14.94 -13.32
N ALA A 266 -1.58 13.85 -12.98
CA ALA A 266 -1.11 12.90 -11.97
C ALA A 266 0.26 12.29 -12.30
N VAL A 267 0.53 12.04 -13.57
CA VAL A 267 1.82 11.49 -14.01
C VAL A 267 2.94 12.51 -13.81
N ASP A 268 2.70 13.79 -14.11
CA ASP A 268 3.69 14.85 -13.98
C ASP A 268 3.96 15.19 -12.50
N ASP A 269 2.90 15.26 -11.70
CA ASP A 269 2.96 15.45 -10.25
C ASP A 269 3.71 14.27 -9.61
N GLY A 270 3.29 13.04 -9.88
CA GLY A 270 3.96 11.83 -9.38
C GLY A 270 5.43 11.73 -9.78
N TYR A 271 5.78 12.12 -11.03
CA TYR A 271 7.18 12.19 -11.47
C TYR A 271 7.96 13.25 -10.69
N THR A 272 7.39 14.44 -10.50
CA THR A 272 8.02 15.55 -9.77
C THR A 272 8.27 15.17 -8.31
N MET A 273 7.25 14.61 -7.65
CA MET A 273 7.34 14.06 -6.29
C MET A 273 8.42 12.97 -6.18
N ALA A 274 8.44 12.01 -7.11
CA ALA A 274 9.45 10.95 -7.12
C ALA A 274 10.86 11.50 -7.35
N ARG A 275 11.01 12.54 -8.18
CA ARG A 275 12.30 13.19 -8.42
C ARG A 275 12.80 13.93 -7.18
N ALA A 276 11.92 14.58 -6.44
CA ALA A 276 12.25 15.25 -5.18
C ALA A 276 12.65 14.23 -4.10
N ALA A 277 11.84 13.18 -3.91
CA ALA A 277 12.18 12.08 -2.99
C ALA A 277 13.54 11.44 -3.30
N GLY A 278 13.84 11.20 -4.59
CA GLY A 278 15.09 10.59 -5.02
C GLY A 278 16.30 11.53 -4.97
N ALA A 279 16.09 12.85 -5.01
CA ALA A 279 17.15 13.83 -4.85
C ALA A 279 17.50 14.09 -3.37
N ALA A 280 16.51 13.96 -2.48
CA ALA A 280 16.71 14.07 -1.04
C ALA A 280 17.61 12.94 -0.54
N ARG A 281 18.85 13.30 -0.17
CA ARG A 281 19.78 12.39 0.50
C ARG A 281 19.28 12.20 1.92
N HIS A 282 19.24 10.96 2.40
CA HIS A 282 18.69 10.68 3.70
C HIS A 282 19.53 9.66 4.47
N GLY A 283 19.38 9.69 5.78
CA GLY A 283 19.93 8.71 6.69
C GLY A 283 19.16 8.70 8.01
N SER A 284 19.52 7.78 8.89
CA SER A 284 18.97 7.73 10.25
C SER A 284 20.06 7.57 11.29
N VAL A 285 19.75 8.00 12.50
CA VAL A 285 20.62 7.83 13.66
C VAL A 285 19.94 6.93 14.66
N ARG A 286 20.66 5.92 15.16
CA ARG A 286 20.16 4.95 16.14
C ARG A 286 21.15 4.73 17.27
N THR A 287 20.68 4.39 18.45
CA THR A 287 21.53 3.93 19.54
C THR A 287 21.81 2.43 19.40
N ALA A 288 23.08 2.04 19.49
CA ALA A 288 23.48 0.64 19.55
C ALA A 288 22.95 -0.02 20.82
N THR A 289 22.21 -1.13 20.68
CA THR A 289 21.69 -1.91 21.82
C THR A 289 22.60 -3.08 22.20
N GLN A 290 23.48 -3.47 21.29
CA GLN A 290 24.41 -4.58 21.45
C GLN A 290 25.71 -4.27 20.71
N ARG A 291 26.79 -4.96 21.11
CA ARG A 291 28.06 -4.88 20.41
C ARG A 291 27.97 -5.56 19.05
N ALA A 292 28.43 -4.88 18.00
CA ALA A 292 28.47 -5.43 16.64
C ALA A 292 29.66 -4.90 15.83
N LEU A 293 30.06 -5.64 14.80
CA LEU A 293 31.01 -5.16 13.79
C LEU A 293 30.24 -4.55 12.62
N THR A 294 30.54 -3.29 12.30
CA THR A 294 29.93 -2.52 11.22
C THR A 294 30.99 -2.08 10.21
N TRP A 295 30.58 -1.47 9.09
CA TRP A 295 31.51 -0.89 8.12
C TRP A 295 32.35 0.25 8.70
N ALA A 296 31.79 1.03 9.63
CA ALA A 296 32.50 2.08 10.37
C ALA A 296 33.34 1.57 11.55
N GLY A 297 33.35 0.26 11.80
CA GLY A 297 34.11 -0.36 12.89
C GLY A 297 33.22 -1.05 13.93
N THR A 298 33.79 -1.38 15.08
CA THR A 298 33.03 -2.01 16.18
C THR A 298 32.27 -0.95 16.95
N CYS A 299 30.98 -1.19 17.19
CA CYS A 299 30.18 -0.40 18.13
C CYS A 299 29.96 -1.16 19.43
N GLU A 300 29.79 -0.43 20.52
CA GLU A 300 29.40 -0.91 21.84
C GLU A 300 27.98 -0.43 22.19
N PRO A 301 27.26 -1.11 23.11
CA PRO A 301 25.96 -0.63 23.57
C PRO A 301 26.03 0.81 24.10
N GLY A 302 25.13 1.67 23.63
CA GLY A 302 25.09 3.10 23.94
C GLY A 302 25.72 4.01 22.88
N ASP A 303 26.55 3.46 21.99
CA ASP A 303 27.12 4.24 20.88
C ASP A 303 26.02 4.73 19.93
N GLY A 304 26.20 5.91 19.36
CA GLY A 304 25.40 6.41 18.25
C GLY A 304 25.85 5.83 16.92
N LEU A 305 24.90 5.38 16.11
CA LEU A 305 25.11 4.80 14.80
C LEU A 305 24.47 5.70 13.75
N GLY A 306 25.25 6.19 12.79
CA GLY A 306 24.75 6.90 11.61
C GLY A 306 24.61 5.94 10.44
N ILE A 307 23.41 5.83 9.89
CA ILE A 307 23.02 4.88 8.85
C ILE A 307 22.65 5.64 7.59
N ALA A 308 23.18 5.22 6.44
CA ALA A 308 22.72 5.69 5.13
C ALA A 308 22.71 4.54 4.13
N GLY A 309 21.66 4.44 3.31
CA GLY A 309 21.51 3.36 2.32
C GLY A 309 21.65 1.96 2.91
N ASP A 310 21.02 1.72 4.07
CA ASP A 310 21.01 0.48 4.87
C ASP A 310 22.33 0.09 5.56
N GLU A 311 23.38 0.89 5.42
CA GLU A 311 24.69 0.60 6.01
C GLU A 311 25.03 1.57 7.14
N VAL A 312 25.64 1.04 8.21
CA VAL A 312 26.18 1.86 9.31
C VAL A 312 27.53 2.45 8.87
N LEU A 313 27.53 3.74 8.59
CA LEU A 313 28.70 4.48 8.06
C LEU A 313 29.38 5.35 9.11
N ILE A 314 28.74 5.58 10.26
CA ILE A 314 29.28 6.37 11.37
C ILE A 314 29.05 5.61 12.68
N VAL A 315 30.09 5.51 13.51
CA VAL A 315 30.00 5.05 14.90
C VAL A 315 30.60 6.15 15.78
N ALA A 316 29.81 6.65 16.72
CA ALA A 316 30.19 7.70 17.67
C ALA A 316 29.77 7.33 19.09
N ARG A 317 30.29 8.06 20.08
CA ARG A 317 30.01 7.77 21.51
C ARG A 317 28.56 7.99 21.93
N ASP A 318 27.82 8.79 21.16
CA ASP A 318 26.44 9.16 21.44
C ASP A 318 25.70 9.53 20.14
N VAL A 319 24.38 9.72 20.26
CA VAL A 319 23.48 10.10 19.15
C VAL A 319 23.91 11.44 18.52
N ALA A 320 24.35 12.41 19.32
CA ALA A 320 24.76 13.72 18.84
C ALA A 320 25.99 13.64 17.91
N GLY A 321 27.03 12.90 18.33
CA GLY A 321 28.23 12.68 17.53
C GLY A 321 27.94 11.91 16.25
N ALA A 322 27.03 10.93 16.29
CA ALA A 322 26.62 10.18 15.11
C ALA A 322 25.80 11.04 14.14
N ALA A 323 24.91 11.90 14.65
CA ALA A 323 24.15 12.86 13.86
C ALA A 323 25.06 13.86 13.16
N ILE A 324 26.04 14.43 13.87
CA ILE A 324 27.04 15.34 13.30
C ILE A 324 27.84 14.65 12.19
N GLY A 325 28.34 13.44 12.43
CA GLY A 325 29.08 12.69 11.42
C GLY A 325 28.23 12.34 10.19
N LEU A 326 26.95 12.03 10.40
CA LEU A 326 26.01 11.75 9.30
C LEU A 326 25.68 13.02 8.51
N LEU A 327 25.49 14.17 9.18
CA LEU A 327 25.29 15.45 8.51
C LEU A 327 26.48 15.81 7.62
N ASP A 328 27.71 15.72 8.14
CA ASP A 328 28.92 15.99 7.38
C ASP A 328 29.05 15.06 6.17
N LEU A 329 28.64 13.79 6.31
CA LEU A 329 28.61 12.83 5.21
C LEU A 329 27.56 13.20 4.15
N LEU A 330 26.33 13.49 4.57
CA LEU A 330 25.23 13.80 3.64
C LEU A 330 25.46 15.13 2.93
N LEU A 331 26.05 16.13 3.60
CA LEU A 331 26.38 17.45 3.07
C LEU A 331 27.69 17.49 2.28
N ALA A 332 28.43 16.39 2.16
CA ALA A 332 29.71 16.36 1.45
C ALA A 332 29.60 16.84 -0.02
N SER A 333 28.43 16.66 -0.65
CA SER A 333 28.12 17.15 -2.00
C SER A 333 27.34 18.47 -2.03
N GLY A 334 27.26 19.21 -0.92
CA GLY A 334 26.46 20.44 -0.76
C GLY A 334 25.05 20.17 -0.27
N GLY A 335 24.22 21.20 -0.12
CA GLY A 335 22.81 21.08 0.28
C GLY A 335 22.29 22.41 0.83
N ASP A 336 21.06 22.75 0.51
CA ASP A 336 20.48 24.05 0.85
C ASP A 336 19.61 23.96 2.10
N LEU A 337 18.97 22.81 2.33
CA LEU A 337 18.10 22.54 3.47
C LEU A 337 18.43 21.18 4.10
N VAL A 338 18.50 21.17 5.43
CA VAL A 338 18.55 19.97 6.26
C VAL A 338 17.27 19.88 7.08
N THR A 339 16.58 18.75 6.96
CA THR A 339 15.42 18.42 7.79
C THR A 339 15.78 17.32 8.76
N VAL A 340 15.58 17.55 10.06
CA VAL A 340 15.81 16.57 11.13
C VAL A 340 14.49 16.24 11.81
N LEU A 341 14.10 14.96 11.78
CA LEU A 341 12.94 14.44 12.49
C LEU A 341 13.40 13.72 13.75
N VAL A 342 12.92 14.14 14.91
CA VAL A 342 13.31 13.60 16.22
C VAL A 342 12.32 12.51 16.65
N GLY A 343 12.84 11.32 16.96
CA GLY A 343 12.06 10.15 17.38
C GLY A 343 11.70 10.17 18.87
N ALA A 344 10.89 9.20 19.29
CA ALA A 344 10.39 9.08 20.66
C ALA A 344 11.46 8.65 21.69
N GLY A 345 12.63 8.22 21.23
CA GLY A 345 13.74 7.78 22.10
C GLY A 345 14.57 8.93 22.69
N ILE A 346 14.24 10.19 22.38
CA ILE A 346 14.92 11.37 22.89
C ILE A 346 13.90 12.22 23.66
N ASP A 347 14.17 12.44 24.95
CA ASP A 347 13.31 13.25 25.82
C ASP A 347 13.36 14.75 25.43
N ASP A 348 12.37 15.52 25.91
CA ASP A 348 12.19 16.91 25.50
C ASP A 348 13.39 17.83 25.83
N GLU A 349 14.05 17.61 26.96
CA GLU A 349 15.24 18.36 27.36
C GLU A 349 16.45 18.00 26.47
N ASP A 350 16.68 16.71 26.24
CA ASP A 350 17.79 16.21 25.43
C ASP A 350 17.64 16.60 23.95
N ALA A 351 16.40 16.61 23.43
CA ALA A 351 16.14 17.04 22.07
C ALA A 351 16.40 18.55 21.85
N ALA A 352 16.18 19.40 22.86
CA ALA A 352 16.53 20.81 22.78
C ALA A 352 18.05 21.02 22.77
N VAL A 353 18.77 20.31 23.65
CA VAL A 353 20.24 20.33 23.68
C VAL A 353 20.83 19.82 22.37
N LEU A 354 20.27 18.74 21.83
CA LEU A 354 20.68 18.19 20.54
C LEU A 354 20.45 19.21 19.41
N SER A 355 19.28 19.86 19.35
CA SER A 355 19.01 20.88 18.33
C SER A 355 20.04 22.01 18.39
N ASP A 356 20.34 22.54 19.59
CA ASP A 356 21.34 23.59 19.77
C ASP A 356 22.75 23.15 19.30
N LEU A 357 23.12 21.89 19.54
CA LEU A 357 24.39 21.33 19.09
C LEU A 357 24.46 21.21 17.56
N LEU A 358 23.38 20.74 16.93
CA LEU A 358 23.30 20.63 15.47
C LEU A 358 23.28 22.00 14.81
N ASP A 359 22.51 22.96 15.33
CA ASP A 359 22.45 24.34 14.83
C ASP A 359 23.85 24.99 14.87
N LYS A 360 24.55 24.84 16.00
CA LYS A 360 25.91 25.36 16.13
C LYS A 360 26.87 24.71 15.13
N HIS A 361 26.81 23.39 14.98
CA HIS A 361 27.65 22.68 14.02
C HIS A 361 27.39 23.12 12.58
N MET A 362 26.12 23.24 12.19
CA MET A 362 25.71 23.72 10.87
C MET A 362 26.19 25.15 10.62
N HIS A 363 26.04 26.05 11.60
CA HIS A 363 26.54 27.42 11.51
C HIS A 363 28.06 27.50 11.30
N ASP A 364 28.82 26.68 12.03
CA ASP A 364 30.29 26.70 12.00
C ASP A 364 30.88 26.02 10.75
N ARG A 365 30.22 24.99 10.22
CA ARG A 365 30.79 24.07 9.19
C ARG A 365 30.13 24.17 7.83
N HIS A 366 28.86 24.54 7.77
CA HIS A 366 28.04 24.56 6.55
C HIS A 366 27.30 25.91 6.41
N PRO A 367 28.03 27.03 6.33
CA PRO A 367 27.41 28.34 6.27
C PRO A 367 26.59 28.49 4.99
N GLY A 368 25.29 28.74 5.13
CA GLY A 368 24.36 28.92 4.02
C GLY A 368 23.33 27.79 3.86
N THR A 369 23.49 26.69 4.60
CA THR A 369 22.48 25.62 4.68
C THR A 369 21.53 25.88 5.86
N GLU A 370 20.23 25.81 5.61
CA GLU A 370 19.20 25.95 6.63
C GLU A 370 18.97 24.61 7.38
N LEU A 371 18.79 24.67 8.70
CA LEU A 371 18.44 23.50 9.52
C LEU A 371 17.02 23.67 10.07
N VAL A 372 16.17 22.67 9.87
CA VAL A 372 14.83 22.61 10.44
C VAL A 372 14.63 21.31 11.19
N THR A 373 14.16 21.40 12.43
CA THR A 373 13.98 20.26 13.32
C THR A 373 12.51 20.10 13.72
N TYR A 374 11.96 18.89 13.57
CA TYR A 374 10.60 18.54 13.96
C TYR A 374 10.58 17.41 14.99
N ARG A 375 9.75 17.52 16.03
CA ARG A 375 9.44 16.37 16.90
C ARG A 375 8.39 15.52 16.25
N THR A 376 8.75 14.29 15.91
CA THR A 376 7.87 13.36 15.21
C THR A 376 7.41 12.22 16.11
N GLY A 377 8.23 11.81 17.08
CA GLY A 377 7.89 10.73 18.00
C GLY A 377 7.83 9.36 17.32
N HIS A 378 8.51 9.19 16.18
CA HIS A 378 8.64 7.89 15.54
C HIS A 378 9.47 6.93 16.41
N ARG A 379 9.24 5.64 16.24
CA ARG A 379 9.89 4.57 17.00
C ARG A 379 11.13 4.06 16.26
N GLY A 380 12.00 3.37 17.01
CA GLY A 380 13.15 2.66 16.48
C GLY A 380 14.38 3.55 16.26
N ASP A 381 14.26 4.57 15.41
CA ASP A 381 15.34 5.52 15.16
C ASP A 381 15.25 6.73 16.11
N ALA A 382 16.41 7.27 16.48
CA ALA A 382 16.53 8.46 17.31
C ALA A 382 16.32 9.72 16.45
N LEU A 383 16.86 9.70 15.22
CA LEU A 383 16.71 10.78 14.24
C LEU A 383 16.52 10.21 12.83
N LEU A 384 15.71 10.88 12.01
CA LEU A 384 15.76 10.78 10.55
C LEU A 384 16.28 12.12 10.01
N ILE A 385 17.27 12.07 9.14
CA ILE A 385 17.93 13.27 8.59
C ILE A 385 17.78 13.24 7.08
N GLY A 386 17.29 14.34 6.50
CA GLY A 386 17.21 14.58 5.07
C GLY A 386 18.00 15.82 4.68
N VAL A 387 18.65 15.77 3.52
CA VAL A 387 19.38 16.89 2.90
C VAL A 387 18.94 17.02 1.46
N GLU A 388 18.46 18.22 1.10
CA GLU A 388 18.03 18.60 -0.25
C GLU A 388 19.19 19.24 -1.03
#